data_AF-A0A957LV49-F1
#
_entry.id   AF-A0A957LV49-F1
#
_cell.length_a   1.000
_cell.length_b   1.000
_cell.length_c   1.000
_cell.angle_alpha   90.00
_cell.angle_beta   90.00
_cell.angle_gamma   90.00
#
_symmetry.space_group_name_H-M   'P 1'
#
loop_
_entity.id
_entity.type
_entity.pdbx_description
1 polymer ?
#
loop_
_entity_poly.entity_id
_entity_poly.type
_entity_poly.pdbx_seq_one_letter_code
_entity_poly.pdbx_strand_id
1 'polypeptide(L)'
;AAVNAQGGLPAHPFKPGDAVRLTQGPLAGLEAVFVGPTTPAERVEVLLRFLGRQQVTRVAPEELEAVGNPVGIEERPRRTRGRGRPIRVQP
;
A
#
# COMPACT_ATOMS: atom_id res chain seq x y z
N ALA A 1 -29.73 3.46 14.87
CA ALA A 1 -28.49 4.13 14.40
C ALA A 1 -27.31 3.16 14.48
N ALA A 2 -27.23 2.16 13.58
CA ALA A 2 -26.25 1.06 13.65
C ALA A 2 -25.15 1.09 12.56
N VAL A 3 -25.23 2.04 11.62
CA VAL A 3 -24.35 2.10 10.43
C VAL A 3 -22.94 2.62 10.75
N ASN A 4 -22.79 3.43 11.79
CA ASN A 4 -21.50 4.04 12.15
C ASN A 4 -20.47 3.04 12.71
N ALA A 5 -20.91 1.86 13.15
CA ALA A 5 -20.03 0.82 13.68
C ALA A 5 -19.38 -0.04 12.58
N GLN A 6 -19.88 0.03 11.34
CA GLN A 6 -19.43 -0.79 10.20
C GLN A 6 -18.72 0.01 9.10
N GLY A 7 -18.31 1.24 9.41
CA GLY A 7 -17.63 2.12 8.45
C GLY A 7 -18.62 2.82 7.53
N GLY A 8 -18.72 4.14 7.69
CA GLY A 8 -19.35 5.01 6.68
C GLY A 8 -18.57 4.98 5.36
N LEU A 9 -19.00 5.77 4.37
CA LEU A 9 -18.21 5.92 3.14
C LEU A 9 -16.77 6.32 3.50
N PRO A 10 -15.75 5.63 2.96
CA PRO A 10 -14.37 5.98 3.22
C PRO A 10 -14.12 7.41 2.73
N ALA A 11 -13.56 8.25 3.60
CA ALA A 11 -13.22 9.64 3.28
C ALA A 11 -12.00 9.76 2.33
N HIS A 12 -11.42 8.63 1.92
CA HIS A 12 -10.22 8.56 1.09
C HIS A 12 -10.40 7.59 -0.09
N PRO A 13 -9.72 7.82 -1.22
CA PRO A 13 -9.83 6.97 -2.41
C PRO A 13 -8.99 5.68 -2.36
N PHE A 14 -8.15 5.50 -1.33
CA PHE A 14 -7.19 4.39 -1.24
C PHE A 14 -7.80 3.07 -0.79
N LYS A 15 -7.22 1.97 -1.27
CA LYS A 15 -7.52 0.59 -0.88
C LYS A 15 -6.34 -0.04 -0.13
N PRO A 16 -6.58 -0.95 0.83
CA PRO A 16 -5.53 -1.78 1.44
C PRO A 16 -4.66 -2.46 0.37
N GLY A 17 -3.35 -2.26 0.47
CA GLY A 17 -2.36 -2.75 -0.48
C GLY A 17 -1.90 -1.73 -1.53
N ASP A 18 -2.56 -0.58 -1.66
CA ASP A 18 -2.15 0.45 -2.62
C ASP A 18 -0.78 1.03 -2.24
N ALA A 19 0.06 1.25 -3.25
CA ALA A 19 1.27 2.03 -3.08
C ALA A 19 0.92 3.51 -3.02
N VAL A 20 1.35 4.15 -1.94
CA VAL A 20 1.14 5.57 -1.68
C VAL A 20 2.48 6.23 -1.39
N ARG A 21 2.59 7.52 -1.73
CA ARG A 21 3.76 8.34 -1.43
C ARG A 21 3.38 9.43 -0.46
N LEU A 22 4.20 9.64 0.56
CA LEU A 22 4.05 10.77 1.46
C LEU A 22 4.47 12.04 0.71
N THR A 23 3.63 13.06 0.69
CA THR A 23 3.89 14.33 -0.01
C THR A 23 4.38 15.43 0.93
N GLN A 24 4.13 15.30 2.23
CA GLN A 24 4.41 16.31 3.24
C GLN A 24 5.27 15.77 4.40
N GLY A 25 5.81 16.70 5.19
CA GLY A 25 6.57 16.39 6.40
C GLY A 25 7.99 15.85 6.15
N PRO A 26 8.68 15.41 7.22
CA PRO A 26 10.07 14.97 7.14
C PRO A 26 10.28 13.66 6.38
N LEU A 27 9.18 12.95 6.08
CA LEU A 27 9.16 11.69 5.36
C LEU A 27 8.61 11.86 3.94
N ALA A 28 8.43 13.11 3.49
CA ALA A 28 8.00 13.42 2.13
C ALA A 28 8.92 12.77 1.09
N GLY A 29 8.33 12.28 0.01
CA GLY A 29 9.01 11.54 -1.05
C GLY A 29 9.17 10.04 -0.79
N LEU A 30 8.92 9.55 0.44
CA LEU A 30 8.98 8.12 0.73
C LEU A 30 7.71 7.41 0.29
N GLU A 31 7.87 6.18 -0.19
CA GLU A 31 6.78 5.28 -0.56
C GLU A 31 6.41 4.36 0.60
N ALA A 32 5.13 4.08 0.71
CA ALA A 32 4.53 3.22 1.71
C ALA A 32 3.36 2.42 1.10
N VAL A 33 2.89 1.41 1.82
CA VAL A 33 1.71 0.63 1.43
C VAL A 33 0.54 1.01 2.33
N PHE A 34 -0.60 1.34 1.75
CA PHE A 34 -1.82 1.63 2.49
C PHE A 34 -2.32 0.38 3.22
N VAL A 35 -2.50 0.44 4.53
CA VAL A 35 -2.95 -0.70 5.36
C VAL A 35 -4.45 -0.62 5.57
N GLY A 36 -4.96 0.54 5.99
CA GLY A 36 -6.37 0.71 6.29
C GLY A 36 -6.69 1.98 7.08
N PRO A 37 -7.97 2.30 7.23
CA PRO A 37 -8.42 3.43 8.05
C PRO A 37 -8.25 3.15 9.54
N THR A 38 -7.97 4.18 10.34
CA THR A 38 -8.05 4.12 11.81
C THR A 38 -9.37 4.73 12.28
N THR A 39 -10.08 4.12 13.24
CA THR A 39 -11.31 4.70 13.80
C THR A 39 -11.01 5.70 14.93
N PRO A 40 -11.52 6.96 14.93
CA PRO A 40 -12.35 7.64 13.92
C PRO A 40 -11.61 8.68 13.02
N ALA A 41 -12.01 8.60 11.75
CA ALA A 41 -12.20 9.61 10.69
C ALA A 41 -11.03 10.24 9.93
N GLU A 42 -9.91 10.63 10.54
CA GLU A 42 -8.96 11.52 9.82
C GLU A 42 -7.60 10.92 9.51
N ARG A 43 -7.32 9.71 10.01
CA ARG A 43 -6.00 9.09 9.82
C ARG A 43 -6.10 7.73 9.19
N VAL A 44 -5.10 7.45 8.37
CA VAL A 44 -4.90 6.19 7.69
C VAL A 44 -3.57 5.59 8.14
N GLU A 45 -3.54 4.27 8.24
CA GLU A 45 -2.31 3.54 8.53
C GLU A 45 -1.61 3.17 7.23
N VAL A 46 -0.32 3.48 7.17
CA VAL A 46 0.57 3.12 6.07
C VAL A 46 1.76 2.34 6.60
N LEU A 47 2.23 1.38 5.80
CA LEU A 47 3.41 0.58 6.08
C LEU A 47 4.61 1.19 5.34
N LEU A 48 5.43 1.91 6.09
CA LEU A 48 6.63 2.58 5.60
C LEU A 48 7.85 1.67 5.75
N ARG A 49 8.73 1.62 4.74
CA ARG A 49 10.07 1.04 4.87
C ARG A 49 11.08 2.13 5.16
N PHE A 50 11.63 2.14 6.38
CA PHE A 50 12.56 3.18 6.82
C PHE A 50 13.73 2.56 7.57
N LEU A 51 14.96 2.95 7.23
CA LEU A 51 16.19 2.45 7.88
C LEU A 51 16.26 0.92 7.99
N GLY A 52 15.85 0.21 6.93
CA GLY A 52 15.93 -1.25 6.84
C GLY A 52 14.82 -2.01 7.58
N ARG A 53 13.89 -1.33 8.25
CA ARG A 53 12.73 -1.93 8.93
C ARG A 53 11.41 -1.48 8.33
N GLN A 54 10.37 -2.27 8.54
CA GLN A 54 8.99 -1.87 8.24
C GLN A 54 8.37 -1.25 9.50
N GLN A 55 7.69 -0.12 9.33
CA GLN A 55 7.07 0.62 10.41
C GLN A 55 5.66 1.06 10.00
N VAL A 56 4.67 0.75 10.84
CA VAL A 56 3.31 1.26 10.67
C VAL A 56 3.27 2.71 11.15
N THR A 57 2.78 3.61 10.31
CA THR A 57 2.69 5.04 10.60
C THR A 57 1.29 5.55 10.29
N ARG A 58 0.80 6.47 11.12
CA ARG A 58 -0.51 7.11 10.95
C ARG A 58 -0.36 8.49 10.33
N VAL A 59 -0.95 8.68 9.17
CA VAL A 59 -0.87 9.93 8.41
C VAL A 59 -2.26 10.39 8.00
N ALA A 60 -2.40 11.69 7.71
CA ALA A 60 -3.62 12.20 7.11
C ALA A 60 -3.70 11.75 5.64
N PRO A 61 -4.87 11.38 5.12
CA PRO A 61 -5.00 10.92 3.74
C PRO A 61 -4.66 12.01 2.71
N GLU A 62 -4.76 13.29 3.07
CA GLU A 62 -4.39 14.43 2.21
C GLU A 62 -2.87 14.55 2.01
N GLU A 63 -2.08 13.96 2.92
CA GLU A 63 -0.63 13.91 2.83
C GLU A 63 -0.15 12.75 1.92
N LEU A 64 -1.07 11.97 1.35
CA LEU A 64 -0.78 10.82 0.50
C LEU A 64 -1.14 11.07 -0.95
N GLU A 65 -0.25 10.62 -1.84
CA GLU A 65 -0.49 10.54 -3.27
C GLU A 65 -0.46 9.08 -3.72
N ALA A 66 -1.39 8.67 -4.59
CA ALA A 66 -1.37 7.33 -5.18
C ALA A 66 -0.18 7.19 -6.13
N VAL A 67 0.64 6.17 -5.93
CA VAL A 67 1.71 5.83 -6.87
C VAL A 67 1.14 4.82 -7.86
N GLY A 68 1.02 5.22 -9.13
CA GLY A 68 0.47 4.38 -10.21
C GLY A 68 1.25 3.09 -10.49
N ASN A 69 2.38 2.88 -9.80
CA ASN A 69 3.13 1.64 -9.77
C ASN A 69 3.05 1.06 -8.34
N PRO A 70 2.43 -0.11 -8.11
CA PRO A 70 2.61 -0.81 -6.85
C PRO A 70 4.11 -1.06 -6.66
N VAL A 71 4.65 -0.79 -5.47
CA VAL A 71 6.02 -1.19 -5.09
C VAL A 71 6.19 -2.63 -5.56
N GLY A 72 7.00 -2.81 -6.60
CA GLY A 72 6.91 -3.96 -7.47
C GLY A 72 6.82 -5.26 -6.68
N ILE A 73 5.63 -5.87 -6.65
CA ILE A 73 5.61 -7.32 -6.72
C ILE A 73 6.17 -7.58 -8.11
N GLU A 74 7.50 -7.70 -8.23
CA GLU A 74 8.08 -8.33 -9.40
C GLU A 74 7.41 -9.69 -9.43
N GLU A 75 6.37 -9.83 -10.25
CA GLU A 75 5.67 -11.08 -10.45
C GLU A 75 6.74 -12.05 -10.91
N ARG A 76 7.22 -12.88 -9.97
CA ARG A 76 8.29 -13.82 -10.26
C ARG A 76 7.80 -14.62 -11.46
N PRO A 77 8.49 -14.54 -12.61
CA PRO A 77 7.99 -15.14 -13.82
C PRO A 77 7.77 -16.62 -13.51
N ARG A 78 6.63 -17.15 -13.98
CA ARG A 78 6.33 -18.57 -13.78
C ARG A 78 7.54 -19.38 -14.23
N ARG A 79 8.09 -20.18 -13.32
CA ARG A 79 9.25 -21.02 -13.62
C ARG A 79 8.88 -22.23 -14.47
N THR A 80 7.61 -22.66 -14.40
CA THR A 80 7.16 -23.90 -15.04
C THR A 80 5.89 -23.70 -15.86
N ARG A 81 5.74 -24.50 -16.92
CA ARG A 81 4.51 -24.64 -17.73
C ARG A 81 3.49 -25.61 -17.09
N GLY A 82 3.70 -26.01 -15.82
CA GLY A 82 2.99 -27.08 -15.15
C GLY A 82 3.74 -28.42 -15.18
N ARG A 83 3.48 -29.28 -14.19
CA ARG A 83 4.12 -30.61 -13.99
C ARG A 83 5.65 -30.57 -13.98
N GLY A 84 6.25 -29.48 -13.48
CA GLY A 84 7.70 -29.33 -13.35
C GLY A 84 8.45 -29.01 -14.64
N ARG A 85 7.78 -28.82 -15.78
CA ARG A 85 8.47 -28.49 -17.05
C ARG A 85 8.92 -27.02 -17.05
N PRO A 86 10.22 -26.70 -17.13
CA PRO A 86 10.70 -25.32 -17.06
C PRO A 86 10.28 -24.51 -18.30
N ILE A 87 10.01 -23.23 -18.11
CA ILE A 87 9.83 -22.28 -19.22
C ILE A 87 11.21 -21.92 -19.77
N ARG A 88 11.44 -22.19 -21.07
CA ARG A 88 12.63 -21.66 -21.77
C ARG A 88 12.46 -20.16 -21.93
N VAL A 89 13.27 -19.40 -21.20
CA VAL A 89 13.51 -17.98 -21.47
C VAL A 89 14.63 -17.96 -22.50
N GLN A 90 14.36 -17.44 -23.70
CA GLN A 90 15.44 -17.14 -24.64
C GLN A 90 16.19 -15.89 -24.13
N PRO A 91 17.53 -15.86 -24.19
CA PRO A 91 18.30 -14.69 -23.78
C PRO A 91 18.03 -13.48 -24.67
#